data_AF-A0A2S5DEG8-F1
#
_entry.id   AF-A0A2S5DEG8-F1
#
_cell.length_a   1.000
_cell.length_b   1.000
_cell.length_c   1.000
_cell.angle_alpha   90.00
_cell.angle_beta   90.00
_cell.angle_gamma   90.00
#
_symmetry.space_group_name_H-M   'P 1'
#
loop_
_entity.id
_entity.type
_entity.pdbx_description
1 polymer ?
#
loop_
_entity_poly.entity_id
_entity_poly.type
_entity_poly.pdbx_seq_one_letter_code
_entity_poly.pdbx_strand_id
1 'polypeptide(L)' 'MHRQAPVSNELRRRSVFVSPSGVHSVVLRHDLASFKQRLHALERVIAEWFITLTNEQIAVLGEQINFSKMFTHISPP' A
#
# COMPACT_ATOMS: atom_id res chain seq x y z
N MET A 1 16.45 -20.22 -0.85
CA MET A 1 15.44 -19.68 -1.78
C MET A 1 14.18 -19.31 -0.99
N HIS A 2 14.09 -18.08 -0.49
CA HIS A 2 12.90 -17.61 0.23
C HIS A 2 11.79 -17.30 -0.79
N ARG A 3 10.93 -18.28 -1.10
CA ARG A 3 9.75 -18.04 -1.94
C ARG A 3 8.83 -17.09 -1.19
N GLN A 4 8.66 -15.86 -1.70
CA GLN A 4 7.53 -15.04 -1.33
C GLN A 4 6.26 -15.81 -1.76
N ALA A 5 5.37 -16.09 -0.80
CA ALA A 5 4.12 -16.76 -1.12
C ALA A 5 3.29 -15.85 -2.05
N PRO A 6 2.67 -16.37 -3.12
CA PRO A 6 1.81 -15.57 -3.97
C PRO A 6 0.65 -15.03 -3.13
N VAL A 7 0.22 -13.80 -3.41
CA VAL A 7 -0.89 -13.13 -2.70
C VAL A 7 -2.16 -14.00 -2.66
N SER A 8 -2.39 -14.84 -3.68
CA SER A 8 -3.48 -15.84 -3.72
C SER A 8 -3.44 -16.84 -2.54
N ASN A 9 -2.25 -17.27 -2.09
CA ASN A 9 -2.12 -18.18 -0.95
C ASN A 9 -2.49 -17.51 0.37
N GLU A 10 -2.15 -16.23 0.54
CA GLU A 10 -2.54 -15.45 1.72
C GLU A 10 -4.05 -15.19 1.75
N LEU A 11 -4.65 -14.87 0.59
CA LEU A 11 -6.11 -14.76 0.47
C LEU A 11 -6.81 -16.08 0.81
N ARG A 12 -6.23 -17.21 0.39
CA ARG A 12 -6.78 -18.54 0.69
C ARG A 12 -6.75 -18.85 2.19
N ARG A 13 -5.75 -18.38 2.93
CA ARG A 13 -5.73 -18.48 4.41
C ARG A 13 -6.85 -17.68 5.06
N ARG A 14 -7.29 -16.59 4.43
CA ARG A 14 -8.43 -15.76 4.86
C ARG A 14 -9.77 -16.28 4.33
N SER A 15 -9.82 -17.53 3.86
CA SER A 15 -10.99 -18.16 3.24
C SER A 15 -11.48 -17.50 1.94
N VAL A 16 -10.62 -16.71 1.28
CA VAL A 16 -10.92 -16.06 0.00
C VAL A 16 -10.20 -16.79 -1.13
N PHE A 17 -10.97 -17.50 -1.96
CA PHE A 17 -10.44 -18.30 -3.06
C PHE A 17 -10.40 -17.47 -4.35
N VAL A 18 -9.22 -16.98 -4.71
CA VAL A 18 -9.00 -16.24 -5.96
C VAL A 18 -7.80 -16.85 -6.68
N SER A 19 -7.94 -17.06 -7.99
CA SER A 19 -6.86 -17.58 -8.81
C SER A 19 -5.69 -16.59 -8.88
N PRO A 20 -4.44 -17.04 -9.08
CA PRO A 20 -3.29 -16.15 -9.26
C PRO A 20 -3.52 -15.09 -10.36
N SER A 21 -4.15 -15.47 -11.47
CA SER A 21 -4.52 -14.56 -12.56
C SER A 21 -5.58 -13.53 -12.14
N GLY A 22 -6.56 -13.93 -11.32
CA GLY A 22 -7.55 -13.03 -10.75
C GLY A 22 -6.92 -11.99 -9.83
N VAL A 23 -6.01 -12.43 -8.95
CA VAL A 23 -5.23 -11.52 -8.10
C VAL A 23 -4.40 -10.56 -8.95
N HIS A 24 -3.76 -11.05 -10.00
CA HIS A 24 -2.98 -10.21 -10.92
C HIS A 24 -3.86 -9.16 -11.61
N SER A 25 -5.07 -9.52 -12.05
CA SER A 25 -6.01 -8.57 -12.65
C SER A 25 -6.42 -7.46 -11.68
N VAL A 26 -6.67 -7.79 -10.41
CA VAL A 26 -6.96 -6.80 -9.37
C VAL A 26 -5.75 -5.89 -9.14
N VAL A 27 -4.55 -6.45 -9.03
CA VAL A 27 -3.30 -5.69 -8.85
C VAL A 27 -3.07 -4.69 -10.00
N LEU A 28 -3.33 -5.11 -11.24
CA LEU A 28 -3.21 -4.22 -12.40
C LEU A 28 -4.27 -3.10 -12.40
N ARG A 29 -5.53 -3.43 -12.08
CA ARG A 29 -6.64 -2.46 -12.07
C ARG A 29 -6.51 -1.40 -10.99
N HIS A 30 -5.87 -1.73 -9.87
CA HIS A 30 -5.65 -0.80 -8.76
C HIS A 30 -4.28 -0.14 -8.78
N ASP A 31 -3.54 -0.24 -9.89
CA ASP A 31 -2.20 0.34 -10.00
C ASP A 31 -1.31 -0.10 -8.83
N LEU A 32 -1.24 -1.40 -8.55
CA LEU A 32 -0.43 -1.98 -7.46
C LEU A 32 0.72 -2.86 -7.99
N ALA A 33 1.01 -2.78 -9.29
CA ALA A 33 1.96 -3.66 -9.96
C ALA A 33 3.42 -3.35 -9.60
N SER A 34 3.76 -2.07 -9.41
CA SER A 34 5.10 -1.63 -9.02
C SER A 34 5.14 -0.99 -7.62
N PHE A 35 6.33 -0.86 -7.04
CA PHE A 35 6.52 -0.26 -5.72
C PHE A 35 6.02 1.20 -5.67
N LYS A 36 6.37 2.02 -6.67
CA LYS A 36 5.91 3.41 -6.81
C LYS A 36 4.37 3.52 -6.85
N GLN A 37 3.75 2.59 -7.56
CA GLN A 37 2.31 2.46 -7.71
C GLN A 37 1.63 2.12 -6.37
N ARG A 38 2.20 1.19 -5.61
CA ARG A 38 1.75 0.87 -4.24
C ARG A 38 1.93 2.04 -3.28
N LEU A 39 3.00 2.81 -3.42
CA LEU A 39 3.22 4.03 -2.62
C LEU A 39 2.13 5.08 -2.88
N HIS A 40 1.81 5.35 -4.15
CA HIS A 40 0.74 6.28 -4.50
C HIS A 40 -0.64 5.81 -4.02
N ALA A 41 -0.92 4.50 -4.10
CA ALA A 41 -2.13 3.94 -3.52
C ALA A 41 -2.18 4.12 -1.99
N LEU A 42 -1.04 3.97 -1.31
CA LEU A 42 -0.92 4.21 0.14
C LEU A 42 -1.16 5.69 0.49
N GLU A 43 -0.61 6.63 -0.28
CA GLU A 43 -0.85 8.07 -0.11
C GLU A 43 -2.35 8.41 -0.18
N ARG A 44 -3.07 7.83 -1.15
CA ARG A 44 -4.52 8.04 -1.29
C ARG A 44 -5.29 7.54 -0.07
N VAL A 45 -4.97 6.33 0.40
CA VAL A 45 -5.63 5.75 1.58
C VAL A 45 -5.33 6.58 2.83
N ILE A 46 -4.09 7.06 2.99
CA ILE A 46 -3.70 7.93 4.11
C ILE A 46 -4.50 9.25 4.08
N ALA A 47 -4.65 9.87 2.91
CA ALA A 47 -5.42 11.10 2.74
C ALA A 47 -6.91 10.90 3.04
N GLU A 48 -7.48 9.78 2.60
CA GLU A 48 -8.91 9.47 2.77
C GLU A 48 -9.25 9.08 4.22
N TRP A 49 -8.34 8.38 4.91
CA TRP A 49 -8.61 7.79 6.24
C TRP A 49 -7.91 8.54 7.38
N PHE A 50 -7.23 9.66 7.09
CA PHE A 50 -6.44 10.44 8.06
C PHE A 50 -5.46 9.57 8.88
N ILE A 51 -4.82 8.60 8.23
CA ILE A 51 -3.89 7.67 8.89
C ILE A 51 -2.53 8.34 9.06
N THR A 52 -2.12 8.62 10.29
CA THR A 52 -0.77 9.14 10.57
C THR A 52 0.26 8.02 10.55
N LEU A 53 1.26 8.12 9.67
CA LEU A 53 2.43 7.24 9.68
C LEU A 53 3.46 7.71 10.71
N THR A 54 4.09 6.79 11.44
CA THR A 54 5.21 7.11 12.34
C THR A 54 6.53 7.27 11.57
N ASN A 55 7.51 7.98 12.14
CA ASN A 55 8.82 8.19 11.51
C ASN A 55 9.55 6.89 11.17
N GLU A 56 9.36 5.84 11.98
CA GLU A 56 9.91 4.50 11.73
C GLU A 56 9.27 3.85 10.49
N GLN A 57 7.96 4.02 10.30
CA GLN A 57 7.26 3.52 9.11
C GLN A 57 7.72 4.27 7.85
N ILE A 58 7.92 5.59 7.95
CA ILE A 58 8.45 6.42 6.85
C ILE A 58 9.88 5.98 6.48
N ALA A 59 10.72 5.67 7.48
CA ALA A 59 12.08 5.20 7.25
C ALA A 59 12.13 3.85 6.48
N VAL A 60 11.17 2.96 6.73
CA VAL A 60 11.04 1.68 6.01
C VAL A 60 10.49 1.86 4.59
N LEU A 61 9.61 2.84 4.37
CA LEU A 61 9.07 3.15 3.03
C LEU A 61 10.09 3.87 2.13
N GLY A 62 11.11 4.50 2.73
CA GLY A 62 12.15 5.25 2.03
C GLY A 62 11.72 6.67 1.66
N GLU A 63 12.69 7.57 1.54
CA GLU A 63 12.56 9.02 1.29
C GLU A 63 11.90 9.42 -0.05
N GLN A 64 11.22 8.51 -0.73
CA GLN A 64 10.67 8.74 -2.07
C GLN A 64 9.38 9.57 -2.08
N ILE A 65 8.89 9.96 -0.90
CA ILE A 65 7.62 10.67 -0.74
C ILE A 65 7.85 11.90 0.13
N ASN A 66 7.53 13.08 -0.39
CA ASN A 66 7.46 14.32 0.37
C ASN A 66 6.21 14.32 1.27
N PHE A 67 6.14 13.41 2.24
CA PHE A 67 5.05 13.34 3.23
C PHE A 67 4.89 14.66 4.01
N SER A 68 5.98 15.43 4.13
CA SER A 68 6.00 16.76 4.74
C SER A 68 4.96 17.72 4.13
N LYS A 69 4.58 17.58 2.85
CA LYS A 69 3.57 18.46 2.22
C LYS A 69 2.10 18.10 2.52
N MET A 70 1.80 16.93 3.11
CA MET A 70 0.43 16.51 3.43
C MET A 70 0.00 16.86 4.86
N PHE A 71 0.94 16.91 5.80
CA PHE A 71 0.66 17.25 7.20
C PHE A 71 0.59 18.76 7.49
N THR A 72 0.87 19.63 6.50
CA THR A 72 0.82 21.09 6.68
C THR A 72 -0.59 21.68 6.61
N HIS A 73 -1.62 20.90 6.23
CA HIS A 73 -3.02 21.35 6.15
C HIS A 73 -3.90 20.80 7.30
N ILE A 74 -3.27 20.38 8.40
CA ILE A 74 -3.96 20.02 9.65
C ILE A 74 -3.42 20.90 10.78
N SER A 75 -3.65 22.21 10.66
CA SER A 75 -3.84 23.02 11.87
C SER A 75 -5.20 22.63 12.45
N PRO A 76 -5.27 22.12 13.69
CA PRO A 76 -6.55 22.03 14.39
C PRO A 76 -7.05 23.47 14.69
N PRO A 77 -8.37 23.71 14.76
CA PRO A 77 -8.90 24.95 15.32
C PRO A 77 -8.45 25.13 16.78
#